data_AF-A0A6P8GHJ2-F1
#
_entry.id   AF-A0A6P8GHJ2-F1
#
_cell.length_a   1.000
_cell.length_b   1.000
_cell.length_c   1.000
_cell.angle_alpha   90.00
_cell.angle_beta   90.00
_cell.angle_gamma   90.00
#
_symmetry.space_group_name_H-M   'P 1'
#
loop_
_entity.id
_entity.type
_entity.pdbx_description
1 polymer ?
#
loop_
_entity_poly.entity_id
_entity_poly.type
_entity_poly.pdbx_seq_one_letter_code
_entity_poly.pdbx_strand_id
1 'polypeptide(L)'
;MRSALLMLMCLHSCVSHGYRIENIQQCGAHCNKGLLCKSKRSFSFARCKKPPKGLQDNVFLNMSVSTVMKCEGRQQCSPFLQVSSTLLMNEHVKGISMCTMAAGMMERCRTLRFPKAALKRLSARQVEVQDNCFEVGVGQDLRVTLKTLPEFCNSSVSKTHNVPGCSHVDLQGNVPECIAGKITYQLDSDRRELSVSVTDMLENTDYNLRLCHKGYLCRGTGAYELLKKEDPVKNAVLQYARPLPCLCIEGWSSVFDAPRIQVCPFKNNMEELWSGVAFDSVQQILSWEPACQTEVVVTLCQKTGESVCQNLADASQSVTKGKVLFSTVDPHPQLCMKFTTKTASWIKCPFAGSNFTAWDIGVVMENVTPRLLVTSKIRPTLSLSVCRRTGPVACEEHNDVITFTAVKYQSLVPNLSLSMCAPNCCIQARRVDVKYAAIVLHCDFRFTATGEAPGSVRSGPPWESACFIAPAVGVLTALLVAILMLGTALTTIIVYQNQCGAKICHDISASQHNAAQCSTSVHWPSPGSVNASSAHNTLPPTHYHYPAFEDIPNLENNEKTNLLNWVKKDSTV
;
A
#
# COMPACT_ATOMS: atom_id res chain seq x y z
N MET A 1 -24.16 29.68 -25.02
CA MET A 1 -23.64 28.50 -24.28
C MET A 1 -22.69 27.61 -25.09
N ARG A 2 -22.53 27.78 -26.42
CA ARG A 2 -21.54 27.01 -27.22
C ARG A 2 -20.10 27.55 -27.14
N SER A 3 -19.91 28.84 -26.84
CA SER A 3 -18.55 29.44 -26.74
C SER A 3 -17.84 29.18 -25.41
N ALA A 4 -18.56 28.78 -24.34
CA ALA A 4 -17.96 28.45 -23.05
C ALA A 4 -17.37 27.04 -23.01
N LEU A 5 -17.92 26.11 -23.81
CA LEU A 5 -17.44 24.72 -23.88
C LEU A 5 -16.10 24.61 -24.64
N LEU A 6 -15.87 25.48 -25.63
CA LEU A 6 -14.61 25.55 -26.37
C LEU A 6 -13.45 26.12 -25.53
N MET A 7 -13.74 27.04 -24.60
CA MET A 7 -12.75 27.57 -23.67
C MET A 7 -12.37 26.57 -22.56
N LEU A 8 -13.30 25.69 -22.13
CA LEU A 8 -12.97 24.60 -21.19
C LEU A 8 -12.16 23.47 -21.83
N MET A 9 -12.31 23.24 -23.14
CA MET A 9 -11.51 22.26 -23.88
C MET A 9 -10.08 22.75 -24.15
N CYS A 10 -9.86 24.06 -24.30
CA CYS A 10 -8.50 24.61 -24.42
C CYS A 10 -7.73 24.66 -23.08
N LEU A 11 -8.42 24.64 -21.94
CA LEU A 11 -7.81 24.63 -20.60
C LEU A 11 -7.47 23.23 -20.07
N HIS A 12 -7.98 22.16 -20.69
CA HIS A 12 -7.57 20.77 -20.42
C HIS A 12 -6.38 20.30 -21.28
N SER A 13 -5.94 21.13 -22.23
CA SER A 13 -4.72 20.94 -23.02
C SER A 13 -3.64 21.94 -22.62
N CYS A 14 -3.57 22.36 -21.36
CA CYS A 14 -2.27 22.62 -20.74
C CYS A 14 -1.63 21.26 -20.47
N VAL A 15 -1.25 20.64 -21.59
CA VAL A 15 -0.28 19.56 -21.69
C VAL A 15 0.82 19.92 -20.71
N SER A 16 1.02 19.07 -19.71
CA SER A 16 2.32 18.94 -19.07
C SER A 16 3.32 18.80 -20.20
N HIS A 17 3.93 19.92 -20.60
CA HIS A 17 5.05 19.97 -21.51
C HIS A 17 6.21 19.39 -20.71
N GLY A 18 6.15 18.07 -20.48
CA GLY A 18 7.30 17.30 -20.07
C GLY A 18 8.32 17.51 -21.17
N TYR A 19 9.38 18.23 -20.84
CA TYR A 19 10.50 18.46 -21.74
C TYR A 19 10.96 17.10 -22.26
N ARG A 20 10.64 16.81 -23.52
CA ARG A 20 11.02 15.56 -24.15
C ARG A 20 12.54 15.49 -24.21
N ILE A 21 13.12 14.39 -23.73
CA ILE A 21 14.56 14.18 -23.80
C ILE A 21 14.92 13.86 -25.25
N GLU A 22 15.84 14.64 -25.82
CA GLU A 22 16.27 14.48 -27.21
C GLU A 22 17.03 13.15 -27.39
N ASN A 23 16.71 12.43 -28.46
CA ASN A 23 17.40 11.20 -28.83
C ASN A 23 18.51 11.47 -29.85
N ILE A 24 19.71 11.02 -29.56
CA ILE A 24 20.88 11.09 -30.44
C ILE A 24 21.21 9.70 -30.98
N GLN A 25 21.51 9.60 -32.28
CA GLN A 25 21.93 8.34 -32.90
C GLN A 25 23.37 7.97 -32.54
N GLN A 26 24.25 8.97 -32.59
CA GLN A 26 25.66 8.82 -32.26
C GLN A 26 26.11 10.03 -31.46
N CYS A 27 26.94 9.79 -30.46
CA CYS A 27 27.56 10.87 -29.72
C CYS A 27 28.83 11.35 -30.48
N GLY A 28 29.13 12.64 -30.40
CA GLY A 28 30.28 13.25 -31.02
C GLY A 28 30.52 14.68 -30.58
N ALA A 29 31.65 15.23 -31.02
CA ALA A 29 31.92 16.64 -30.88
C ALA A 29 31.59 17.37 -32.19
N HIS A 30 30.86 18.48 -32.06
CA HIS A 30 30.43 19.30 -33.18
C HIS A 30 30.92 20.73 -33.00
N CYS A 31 31.40 21.32 -34.08
CA CYS A 31 31.89 22.69 -34.11
C CYS A 31 31.46 23.38 -35.40
N ASN A 32 31.13 24.67 -35.29
CA ASN A 32 30.69 25.45 -36.45
C ASN A 32 31.86 26.18 -37.15
N LYS A 33 31.55 26.93 -38.22
CA LYS A 33 32.49 27.80 -38.95
C LYS A 33 33.74 27.07 -39.51
N GLY A 34 33.55 25.82 -39.92
CA GLY A 34 34.60 24.99 -40.53
C GLY A 34 35.75 24.68 -39.57
N LEU A 35 35.50 24.67 -38.26
CA LEU A 35 36.44 24.22 -37.25
C LEU A 35 36.35 22.70 -37.12
N LEU A 36 37.45 22.00 -37.40
CA LEU A 36 37.53 20.56 -37.18
C LEU A 36 37.76 20.29 -35.69
N CYS A 37 36.78 19.66 -35.05
CA CYS A 37 36.85 19.28 -33.65
C CYS A 37 36.95 17.76 -33.52
N LYS A 38 38.05 17.30 -32.93
CA LYS A 38 38.22 15.92 -32.50
C LYS A 38 38.32 15.89 -30.98
N SER A 39 37.43 15.11 -30.37
CA SER A 39 37.38 14.91 -28.93
C SER A 39 38.26 13.74 -28.52
N LYS A 40 39.01 13.90 -27.42
CA LYS A 40 39.76 12.82 -26.78
C LYS A 40 39.47 12.81 -25.29
N ARG A 41 39.29 11.62 -24.72
CA ARG A 41 39.21 11.46 -23.27
C ARG A 41 40.53 11.87 -22.64
N SER A 42 40.45 12.56 -21.51
CA SER A 42 41.61 13.06 -20.77
C SER A 42 41.30 13.14 -19.30
N PHE A 43 42.32 13.04 -18.46
CA PHE A 43 42.21 13.34 -17.04
C PHE A 43 42.82 14.71 -16.75
N SER A 44 42.17 15.49 -15.89
CA SER A 44 42.60 16.84 -15.56
C SER A 44 43.37 16.85 -14.23
N PHE A 45 44.67 16.57 -14.30
CA PHE A 45 45.57 16.64 -13.13
C PHE A 45 46.52 17.86 -13.15
N ALA A 46 46.47 18.68 -14.20
CA ALA A 46 47.41 19.77 -14.40
C ALA A 46 47.02 21.01 -13.57
N ARG A 47 48.00 21.68 -12.97
CA ARG A 47 47.78 23.01 -12.37
C ARG A 47 47.53 24.04 -13.47
N CYS A 48 46.61 24.96 -13.21
CA CYS A 48 46.33 26.06 -14.12
C CYS A 48 47.57 26.96 -14.30
N LYS A 49 47.73 27.51 -15.50
CA LYS A 49 48.78 28.46 -15.87
C LYS A 49 48.28 29.89 -15.72
N LYS A 50 49.20 30.83 -15.48
CA LYS A 50 48.86 32.26 -15.53
C LYS A 50 48.41 32.65 -16.95
N PRO A 51 47.34 33.42 -17.12
CA PRO A 51 46.86 33.85 -18.43
C PRO A 51 47.88 34.78 -19.10
N PRO A 52 48.09 34.67 -20.42
CA PRO A 52 48.95 35.58 -21.17
C PRO A 52 48.32 36.97 -21.29
N LYS A 53 49.16 38.00 -21.46
CA LYS A 53 48.70 39.38 -21.68
C LYS A 53 47.80 39.45 -22.93
N GLY A 54 46.59 39.97 -22.77
CA GLY A 54 45.59 40.08 -23.86
C GLY A 54 44.65 38.89 -24.01
N LEU A 55 44.72 37.86 -23.15
CA LEU A 55 43.64 36.89 -23.01
C LEU A 55 42.48 37.54 -22.23
N GLN A 56 41.29 37.58 -22.82
CA GLN A 56 40.10 38.05 -22.10
C GLN A 56 39.69 37.04 -21.03
N ASP A 57 39.14 37.53 -19.93
CA ASP A 57 38.67 36.68 -18.82
C ASP A 57 37.48 35.77 -19.26
N ASN A 58 36.67 36.24 -20.22
CA ASN A 58 35.44 35.57 -20.65
C ASN A 58 35.62 34.78 -21.96
N VAL A 59 36.45 33.73 -21.94
CA VAL A 59 36.65 32.84 -23.10
C VAL A 59 35.38 32.06 -23.45
N PHE A 60 34.59 31.70 -22.43
CA PHE A 60 33.31 31.00 -22.57
C PHE A 60 32.16 31.99 -22.34
N LEU A 61 31.28 32.18 -23.32
CA LEU A 61 30.24 33.22 -23.26
C LEU A 61 28.87 32.67 -22.86
N ASN A 62 28.45 31.56 -23.44
CA ASN A 62 27.11 31.01 -23.19
C ASN A 62 27.20 29.49 -23.05
N MET A 63 27.27 28.99 -21.81
CA MET A 63 27.32 27.56 -21.54
C MET A 63 25.91 26.99 -21.35
N SER A 64 25.55 26.02 -22.19
CA SER A 64 24.35 25.21 -22.04
C SER A 64 24.70 23.77 -21.69
N VAL A 65 23.86 23.17 -20.86
CA VAL A 65 23.94 21.77 -20.47
C VAL A 65 22.53 21.22 -20.52
N SER A 66 22.34 20.12 -21.23
CA SER A 66 21.07 19.40 -21.37
C SER A 66 21.32 17.90 -21.30
N THR A 67 20.29 17.15 -20.93
CA THR A 67 20.30 15.68 -21.01
C THR A 67 19.77 15.26 -22.37
N VAL A 68 20.44 14.30 -23.00
CA VAL A 68 20.03 13.61 -24.22
C VAL A 68 20.09 12.10 -23.96
N MET A 69 19.48 11.31 -24.83
CA MET A 69 19.51 9.84 -24.74
C MET A 69 20.12 9.24 -25.99
N LYS A 70 20.91 8.19 -25.82
CA LYS A 70 21.36 7.34 -26.93
C LYS A 70 20.72 5.98 -26.76
N CYS A 71 20.04 5.50 -27.79
CA CYS A 71 19.37 4.20 -27.78
C CYS A 71 20.03 3.26 -28.80
N GLU A 72 20.40 2.07 -28.35
CA GLU A 72 20.93 1.01 -29.23
C GLU A 72 19.81 0.10 -29.74
N GLY A 73 18.70 0.06 -29.00
CA GLY A 73 17.48 -0.65 -29.36
C GLY A 73 16.33 -0.23 -28.47
N ARG A 74 15.22 -0.96 -28.56
CA ARG A 74 14.08 -0.80 -27.65
C ARG A 74 14.53 -1.12 -26.22
N GLN A 75 14.13 -0.29 -25.24
CA GLN A 75 14.49 -0.45 -23.83
C GLN A 75 16.01 -0.46 -23.54
N GLN A 76 16.85 -0.05 -24.49
CA GLN A 76 18.31 -0.05 -24.37
C GLN A 76 18.85 1.36 -24.63
N CYS A 77 18.34 2.31 -23.85
CA CYS A 77 18.81 3.69 -23.88
C CYS A 77 19.66 4.00 -22.66
N SER A 78 20.68 4.83 -22.86
CA SER A 78 21.50 5.41 -21.78
C SER A 78 21.43 6.94 -21.82
N PRO A 79 21.40 7.62 -20.66
CA PRO A 79 21.45 9.07 -20.61
C PRO A 79 22.87 9.59 -20.89
N PHE A 80 22.92 10.70 -21.63
CA PHE A 80 24.14 11.44 -21.92
C PHE A 80 23.94 12.94 -21.62
N LEU A 81 25.01 13.66 -21.34
CA LEU A 81 25.00 15.11 -21.32
C LEU A 81 25.44 15.68 -22.66
N GLN A 82 24.66 16.63 -23.16
CA GLN A 82 25.03 17.55 -24.21
C GLN A 82 25.51 18.85 -23.57
N VAL A 83 26.79 19.13 -23.77
CA VAL A 83 27.43 20.37 -23.30
C VAL A 83 27.74 21.21 -24.53
N SER A 84 27.17 22.41 -24.60
CA SER A 84 27.48 23.37 -25.65
C SER A 84 27.97 24.69 -25.08
N SER A 85 28.84 25.35 -25.83
CA SER A 85 29.32 26.68 -25.46
C SER A 85 29.73 27.52 -26.66
N THR A 86 29.45 28.82 -26.57
CA THR A 86 30.05 29.81 -27.47
C THR A 86 31.42 30.22 -26.93
N LEU A 87 32.45 29.94 -27.72
CA LEU A 87 33.84 30.29 -27.43
C LEU A 87 34.27 31.55 -28.17
N LEU A 88 34.93 32.46 -27.48
CA LEU A 88 35.71 33.51 -28.11
C LEU A 88 37.11 32.98 -28.44
N MET A 89 37.41 32.85 -29.73
CA MET A 89 38.67 32.27 -30.17
C MET A 89 39.86 33.20 -29.89
N ASN A 90 40.91 32.63 -29.30
CA ASN A 90 42.17 33.32 -28.99
C ASN A 90 43.35 32.46 -29.42
N GLU A 91 44.43 33.07 -29.93
CA GLU A 91 45.61 32.35 -30.42
C GLU A 91 46.33 31.52 -29.34
N HIS A 92 46.19 31.90 -28.07
CA HIS A 92 46.78 31.19 -26.94
C HIS A 92 45.97 29.97 -26.48
N VAL A 93 44.69 29.89 -26.86
CA VAL A 93 43.76 28.83 -26.48
C VAL A 93 43.76 27.76 -27.58
N LYS A 94 44.57 26.71 -27.37
CA LYS A 94 44.78 25.62 -28.34
C LYS A 94 43.62 24.62 -28.39
N GLY A 95 42.61 24.80 -27.56
CA GLY A 95 41.53 23.86 -27.36
C GLY A 95 40.76 24.15 -26.07
N ILE A 96 39.83 23.26 -25.74
CA ILE A 96 39.09 23.30 -24.49
C ILE A 96 38.96 21.89 -23.90
N SER A 97 38.71 21.80 -22.61
CA SER A 97 38.36 20.58 -21.90
C SER A 97 37.00 20.75 -21.24
N MET A 98 36.07 19.87 -21.55
CA MET A 98 34.76 19.77 -20.91
C MET A 98 34.84 18.68 -19.85
N CYS A 99 34.55 19.00 -18.60
CA CYS A 99 34.71 18.10 -17.46
C CYS A 99 33.39 17.93 -16.71
N THR A 100 33.15 16.73 -16.22
CA THR A 100 31.97 16.37 -15.41
C THR A 100 32.44 15.78 -14.09
N MET A 101 31.79 16.18 -13.00
CA MET A 101 32.10 15.71 -11.65
C MET A 101 30.81 15.48 -10.87
N ALA A 102 30.66 14.27 -10.33
CA ALA A 102 29.62 13.90 -9.38
C ALA A 102 30.23 13.75 -7.98
N ALA A 103 29.42 13.89 -6.93
CA ALA A 103 29.88 13.63 -5.57
C ALA A 103 30.39 12.19 -5.43
N GLY A 104 31.58 12.01 -4.85
CA GLY A 104 32.21 10.70 -4.66
C GLY A 104 32.80 10.05 -5.93
N MET A 105 32.75 10.73 -7.09
CA MET A 105 33.34 10.22 -8.34
C MET A 105 34.52 11.08 -8.82
N MET A 106 35.47 10.47 -9.53
CA MET A 106 36.56 11.20 -10.18
C MET A 106 36.05 12.08 -11.33
N GLU A 107 36.66 13.25 -11.51
CA GLU A 107 36.36 14.16 -12.62
C GLU A 107 36.67 13.48 -13.98
N ARG A 108 35.67 13.43 -14.87
CA ARG A 108 35.80 12.87 -16.23
C ARG A 108 35.82 14.01 -17.25
N CYS A 109 36.88 14.10 -18.04
CA CYS A 109 37.04 15.17 -19.02
C CYS A 109 37.16 14.67 -20.47
N ARG A 110 36.67 15.49 -21.39
CA ARG A 110 36.84 15.35 -22.84
C ARG A 110 37.45 16.63 -23.40
N THR A 111 38.58 16.49 -24.07
CA THR A 111 39.34 17.60 -24.63
C THR A 111 39.11 17.73 -26.13
N LEU A 112 38.75 18.93 -26.58
CA LEU A 112 38.73 19.35 -27.98
C LEU A 112 40.00 20.13 -28.30
N ARG A 113 40.73 19.74 -29.34
CA ARG A 113 41.92 20.47 -29.81
C ARG A 113 41.63 21.19 -31.12
N PHE A 114 42.12 22.42 -31.23
CA PHE A 114 41.93 23.26 -32.40
C PHE A 114 43.20 23.31 -33.26
N PRO A 115 43.11 23.14 -34.59
CA PRO A 115 44.26 23.28 -35.48
C PRO A 115 44.83 24.70 -35.45
N LYS A 116 46.16 24.85 -35.48
CA LYS A 116 46.82 26.16 -35.48
C LYS A 116 46.34 27.09 -36.60
N ALA A 117 46.09 26.54 -37.80
CA ALA A 117 45.57 27.33 -38.93
C ALA A 117 44.17 27.91 -38.64
N ALA A 118 43.32 27.15 -37.94
CA ALA A 118 41.98 27.60 -37.54
C ALA A 118 42.04 28.69 -36.46
N LEU A 119 42.98 28.58 -35.51
CA LEU A 119 43.19 29.60 -34.46
C LEU A 119 43.52 30.97 -35.06
N LYS A 120 44.42 31.03 -36.06
CA LYS A 120 44.76 32.28 -36.76
C LYS A 120 43.58 32.83 -37.56
N ARG A 121 42.89 31.97 -38.33
CA ARG A 121 41.77 32.35 -39.20
C ARG A 121 40.56 32.87 -38.41
N LEU A 122 40.30 32.29 -37.24
CA LEU A 122 39.12 32.56 -36.43
C LEU A 122 39.42 33.45 -35.21
N SER A 123 40.63 34.00 -35.09
CA SER A 123 41.03 34.86 -33.97
C SER A 123 40.01 36.00 -33.77
N ALA A 124 39.64 36.24 -32.51
CA ALA A 124 38.62 37.20 -32.08
C ALA A 124 37.21 36.98 -32.66
N ARG A 125 36.93 35.81 -33.25
CA ARG A 125 35.57 35.41 -33.67
C ARG A 125 34.96 34.44 -32.64
N GLN A 126 33.64 34.48 -32.55
CA GLN A 126 32.87 33.52 -31.77
C GLN A 126 32.65 32.22 -32.54
N VAL A 127 32.88 31.08 -31.91
CA VAL A 127 32.67 29.74 -32.46
C VAL A 127 31.86 28.92 -31.48
N GLU A 128 30.90 28.16 -31.98
CA GLU A 128 30.12 27.25 -31.16
C GLU A 128 30.77 25.87 -31.15
N VAL A 129 30.86 25.29 -29.96
CA VAL A 129 31.35 23.94 -29.74
C VAL A 129 30.36 23.17 -28.91
N GLN A 130 30.21 21.89 -29.22
CA GLN A 130 29.31 20.98 -28.52
C GLN A 130 29.97 19.60 -28.40
N ASP A 131 29.79 18.93 -27.27
CA ASP A 131 30.11 17.50 -27.09
C ASP A 131 28.95 16.84 -26.32
N ASN A 132 28.41 15.75 -26.84
CA ASN A 132 27.31 15.00 -26.24
C ASN A 132 27.71 13.57 -25.81
N CYS A 133 29.00 13.29 -25.67
CA CYS A 133 29.53 11.95 -25.32
C CYS A 133 29.89 11.80 -23.83
N PHE A 134 29.13 12.40 -22.91
CA PHE A 134 29.26 12.16 -21.47
C PHE A 134 28.14 11.27 -20.98
N GLU A 135 28.41 9.97 -20.83
CA GLU A 135 27.45 9.04 -20.25
C GLU A 135 27.29 9.30 -18.74
N VAL A 136 26.03 9.38 -18.29
CA VAL A 136 25.65 9.73 -16.93
C VAL A 136 24.50 8.85 -16.44
N GLY A 137 24.42 8.63 -15.13
CA GLY A 137 23.33 7.88 -14.51
C GLY A 137 22.10 8.75 -14.26
N VAL A 138 20.93 8.13 -14.19
CA VAL A 138 19.67 8.84 -13.86
C VAL A 138 19.71 9.44 -12.46
N GLY A 139 19.05 10.59 -12.27
CA GLY A 139 18.98 11.25 -10.96
C GLY A 139 20.30 11.81 -10.41
N GLN A 140 21.40 11.76 -11.18
CA GLN A 140 22.70 12.26 -10.73
C GLN A 140 22.76 13.80 -10.71
N ASP A 141 23.39 14.34 -9.66
CA ASP A 141 23.78 15.75 -9.58
C ASP A 141 25.21 15.95 -10.04
N LEU A 142 25.40 16.77 -11.07
CA LEU A 142 26.67 16.93 -11.75
C LEU A 142 27.11 18.39 -11.78
N ARG A 143 28.39 18.62 -11.52
CA ARG A 143 29.06 19.88 -11.83
C ARG A 143 29.81 19.72 -13.15
N VAL A 144 29.37 20.47 -14.17
CA VAL A 144 30.03 20.53 -15.47
C VAL A 144 30.95 21.74 -15.49
N THR A 145 32.20 21.57 -15.89
CA THR A 145 33.21 22.64 -15.95
C THR A 145 33.88 22.68 -17.32
N LEU A 146 33.93 23.87 -17.92
CA LEU A 146 34.70 24.14 -19.14
C LEU A 146 36.03 24.79 -18.76
N LYS A 147 37.13 24.24 -19.28
CA LYS A 147 38.50 24.70 -19.06
C LYS A 147 39.18 24.97 -20.40
N THR A 148 40.06 25.95 -20.47
CA THR A 148 40.90 26.21 -21.66
C THR A 148 41.99 25.14 -21.79
N LEU A 149 42.58 24.99 -23.00
CA LEU A 149 43.75 24.15 -23.23
C LEU A 149 44.92 25.00 -23.78
N PRO A 150 46.04 25.16 -23.06
CA PRO A 150 46.26 24.74 -21.67
C PRO A 150 45.30 25.47 -20.71
N GLU A 151 45.07 24.90 -19.54
CA GLU A 151 44.19 25.50 -18.54
C GLU A 151 44.80 26.80 -18.00
N PHE A 152 44.12 27.92 -18.22
CA PHE A 152 44.48 29.21 -17.63
C PHE A 152 43.64 29.49 -16.39
N CYS A 153 44.27 29.97 -15.31
CA CYS A 153 43.59 30.29 -14.07
C CYS A 153 42.51 31.36 -14.31
N ASN A 154 41.37 31.24 -13.62
CA ASN A 154 40.20 32.13 -13.71
C ASN A 154 39.48 32.16 -15.07
N SER A 155 39.89 31.33 -16.05
CA SER A 155 39.23 31.26 -17.35
C SER A 155 38.16 30.16 -17.45
N SER A 156 37.92 29.39 -16.39
CA SER A 156 36.97 28.27 -16.38
C SER A 156 35.58 28.70 -15.97
N VAL A 157 34.56 28.14 -16.62
CA VAL A 157 33.15 28.31 -16.21
C VAL A 157 32.60 26.97 -15.73
N SER A 158 31.79 27.00 -14.66
CA SER A 158 31.08 25.82 -14.16
C SER A 158 29.57 26.04 -14.17
N LYS A 159 28.81 24.97 -14.40
CA LYS A 159 27.36 24.93 -14.25
C LYS A 159 26.95 23.61 -13.60
N THR A 160 25.99 23.67 -12.67
CA THR A 160 25.40 22.47 -12.08
C THR A 160 24.24 21.99 -12.94
N HIS A 161 24.08 20.67 -13.08
CA HIS A 161 23.02 20.03 -13.84
C HIS A 161 22.50 18.81 -13.09
N ASN A 162 21.18 18.71 -12.95
CA ASN A 162 20.51 17.52 -12.40
C ASN A 162 20.01 16.66 -13.55
N VAL A 163 20.45 15.40 -13.60
CA VAL A 163 19.98 14.43 -14.57
C VAL A 163 18.58 13.96 -14.15
N PRO A 164 17.58 13.93 -15.06
CA PRO A 164 16.25 13.45 -14.71
C PRO A 164 16.29 12.03 -14.11
N GLY A 165 15.45 11.80 -13.10
CA GLY A 165 15.29 10.47 -12.49
C GLY A 165 14.25 9.60 -13.19
N CYS A 166 14.12 8.35 -12.76
CA CYS A 166 13.15 7.38 -13.32
C CYS A 166 11.66 7.76 -13.15
N SER A 167 11.33 8.90 -12.52
CA SER A 167 9.98 9.46 -12.59
C SER A 167 9.67 10.13 -13.93
N HIS A 168 10.70 10.41 -14.74
CA HIS A 168 10.54 11.01 -16.06
C HIS A 168 9.99 10.01 -17.08
N VAL A 169 8.92 10.40 -17.80
CA VAL A 169 8.19 9.54 -18.74
C VAL A 169 9.09 8.92 -19.81
N ASP A 170 10.03 9.70 -20.35
CA ASP A 170 10.95 9.24 -21.39
C ASP A 170 11.96 8.19 -20.88
N LEU A 171 12.22 8.12 -19.56
CA LEU A 171 13.17 7.17 -18.99
C LEU A 171 12.49 5.86 -18.58
N GLN A 172 11.26 5.90 -18.06
CA GLN A 172 10.53 4.76 -17.50
C GLN A 172 10.38 3.55 -18.44
N GLY A 173 10.32 3.79 -19.75
CA GLY A 173 10.15 2.73 -20.76
C GLY A 173 11.37 2.48 -21.64
N ASN A 174 12.45 3.23 -21.45
CA ASN A 174 13.58 3.22 -22.39
C ASN A 174 14.92 2.91 -21.73
N VAL A 175 15.10 3.28 -20.46
CA VAL A 175 16.35 3.07 -19.72
C VAL A 175 16.21 1.84 -18.83
N PRO A 176 17.06 0.78 -18.99
CA PRO A 176 16.94 -0.48 -18.25
C PRO A 176 16.80 -0.33 -16.73
N GLU A 177 17.61 0.54 -16.11
CA GLU A 177 17.59 0.80 -14.65
C GLU A 177 16.31 1.49 -14.16
N CYS A 178 15.48 1.99 -15.06
CA CYS A 178 14.17 2.59 -14.76
C CYS A 178 12.98 1.67 -15.06
N ILE A 179 13.20 0.55 -15.77
CA ILE A 179 12.12 -0.34 -16.23
C ILE A 179 11.83 -1.38 -15.13
N ALA A 180 10.82 -1.10 -14.31
CA ALA A 180 10.34 -2.03 -13.29
C ALA A 180 9.20 -2.95 -13.76
N GLY A 181 8.60 -2.67 -14.92
CA GLY A 181 7.33 -3.27 -15.34
C GLY A 181 6.11 -2.65 -14.67
N LYS A 182 4.94 -3.04 -15.15
CA LYS A 182 3.63 -2.61 -14.65
C LYS A 182 2.83 -3.83 -14.23
N ILE A 183 2.39 -3.81 -12.98
CA ILE A 183 1.61 -4.89 -12.38
C ILE A 183 0.12 -4.55 -12.43
N THR A 184 -0.66 -5.48 -12.96
CA THR A 184 -2.13 -5.50 -12.86
C THR A 184 -2.56 -6.79 -12.16
N TYR A 185 -3.72 -6.76 -11.50
CA TYR A 185 -4.18 -7.91 -10.73
C TYR A 185 -5.70 -8.04 -10.74
N GLN A 186 -6.17 -9.27 -10.53
CA GLN A 186 -7.55 -9.63 -10.26
C GLN A 186 -7.61 -10.42 -8.95
N LEU A 187 -8.62 -10.12 -8.13
CA LEU A 187 -8.80 -10.70 -6.81
C LEU A 187 -9.88 -11.79 -6.86
N ASP A 188 -9.52 -13.00 -6.43
CA ASP A 188 -10.47 -14.06 -6.10
C ASP A 188 -10.48 -14.24 -4.57
N SER A 189 -11.50 -13.66 -3.93
CA SER A 189 -11.63 -13.68 -2.47
C SER A 189 -11.98 -15.06 -1.91
N ASP A 190 -12.70 -15.88 -2.69
CA ASP A 190 -13.18 -17.19 -2.25
C ASP A 190 -12.03 -18.20 -2.19
N ARG A 191 -11.15 -18.15 -3.20
CA ARG A 191 -9.94 -18.97 -3.26
C ARG A 191 -8.73 -18.36 -2.57
N ARG A 192 -8.84 -17.09 -2.14
CA ARG A 192 -7.73 -16.28 -1.60
C ARG A 192 -6.55 -16.21 -2.55
N GLU A 193 -6.85 -15.88 -3.80
CA GLU A 193 -5.90 -15.85 -4.91
C GLU A 193 -5.83 -14.45 -5.53
N LEU A 194 -4.62 -14.08 -5.94
CA LEU A 194 -4.34 -12.90 -6.74
C LEU A 194 -3.82 -13.37 -8.10
N SER A 195 -4.63 -13.20 -9.15
CA SER A 195 -4.19 -13.40 -10.53
C SER A 195 -3.48 -12.14 -10.99
N VAL A 196 -2.17 -12.23 -11.21
CA VAL A 196 -1.28 -11.11 -11.51
C VAL A 196 -0.87 -11.15 -12.97
N SER A 197 -0.87 -10.01 -13.64
CA SER A 197 -0.36 -9.84 -15.00
C SER A 197 0.65 -8.69 -15.06
N VAL A 198 1.77 -8.93 -15.74
CA VAL A 198 2.89 -8.00 -15.84
C VAL A 198 3.05 -7.52 -17.28
N THR A 199 3.09 -6.21 -17.48
CA THR A 199 3.40 -5.58 -18.77
C THR A 199 4.62 -4.67 -18.65
N ASP A 200 5.14 -4.17 -19.76
CA ASP A 200 6.19 -3.13 -19.80
C ASP A 200 7.47 -3.49 -19.00
N MET A 201 7.72 -4.78 -18.76
CA MET A 201 8.94 -5.29 -18.15
C MET A 201 10.10 -5.29 -19.15
N LEU A 202 11.32 -5.50 -18.63
CA LEU A 202 12.51 -5.58 -19.47
C LEU A 202 12.44 -6.82 -20.39
N GLU A 203 12.60 -6.61 -21.70
CA GLU A 203 12.59 -7.68 -22.68
C GLU A 203 13.73 -8.68 -22.44
N ASN A 204 13.51 -9.94 -22.84
CA ASN A 204 14.50 -11.03 -22.75
C ASN A 204 15.05 -11.29 -21.35
N THR A 205 14.30 -10.93 -20.30
CA THR A 205 14.69 -11.09 -18.90
C THR A 205 13.58 -11.79 -18.13
N ASP A 206 13.94 -12.71 -17.22
CA ASP A 206 12.97 -13.34 -16.31
C ASP A 206 12.44 -12.29 -15.31
N TYR A 207 11.21 -12.43 -14.83
CA TYR A 207 10.59 -11.49 -13.90
C TYR A 207 10.12 -12.17 -12.63
N ASN A 208 10.53 -11.61 -11.49
CA ASN A 208 10.21 -12.12 -10.18
C ASN A 208 8.92 -11.48 -9.69
N LEU A 209 8.03 -12.28 -9.11
CA LEU A 209 6.84 -11.83 -8.40
C LEU A 209 6.83 -12.43 -7.01
N ARG A 210 6.41 -11.66 -6.01
CA ARG A 210 6.14 -12.19 -4.68
C ARG A 210 5.04 -11.43 -3.96
N LEU A 211 4.45 -12.09 -2.97
CA LEU A 211 3.68 -11.39 -1.94
C LEU A 211 4.57 -11.04 -0.75
N CYS A 212 4.44 -9.82 -0.27
CA CYS A 212 5.19 -9.33 0.88
C CYS A 212 4.35 -8.38 1.75
N HIS A 213 4.73 -8.28 3.03
CA HIS A 213 4.19 -7.29 3.95
C HIS A 213 5.04 -6.02 3.89
N LYS A 214 4.40 -4.92 3.49
CA LYS A 214 4.99 -3.59 3.39
C LYS A 214 5.33 -3.04 4.77
N GLY A 215 6.59 -2.65 4.91
CA GLY A 215 7.14 -1.87 6.02
C GLY A 215 8.27 -0.98 5.47
N TYR A 216 9.33 -0.76 6.26
CA TYR A 216 10.55 -0.13 5.75
C TYR A 216 11.19 -0.93 4.61
N LEU A 217 11.23 -2.26 4.76
CA LEU A 217 11.54 -3.23 3.71
C LEU A 217 10.34 -4.15 3.53
N CYS A 218 10.14 -4.67 2.31
CA CYS A 218 9.07 -5.65 2.08
C CYS A 218 9.50 -7.02 2.58
N ARG A 219 8.81 -7.52 3.62
CA ARG A 219 9.08 -8.85 4.19
C ARG A 219 8.29 -9.90 3.42
N GLY A 220 8.97 -10.85 2.79
CA GLY A 220 8.33 -11.91 2.01
C GLY A 220 7.37 -12.76 2.85
N THR A 221 6.26 -13.16 2.24
CA THR A 221 5.28 -14.10 2.85
C THR A 221 5.60 -15.57 2.55
N GLY A 222 6.50 -15.83 1.60
CA GLY A 222 6.78 -17.16 1.05
C GLY A 222 6.15 -17.39 -0.33
N ALA A 223 5.04 -16.71 -0.66
CA ALA A 223 4.45 -16.80 -2.00
C ALA A 223 5.31 -16.05 -3.03
N TYR A 224 5.77 -16.78 -4.04
CA TYR A 224 6.72 -16.31 -5.05
C TYR A 224 6.49 -17.05 -6.36
N GLU A 225 6.65 -16.34 -7.48
CA GLU A 225 6.59 -16.89 -8.83
C GLU A 225 7.66 -16.26 -9.71
N LEU A 226 8.20 -17.04 -10.65
CA LEU A 226 9.18 -16.59 -11.63
C LEU A 226 8.58 -16.69 -13.03
N LEU A 227 8.30 -15.55 -13.66
CA LEU A 227 7.85 -15.50 -15.04
C LEU A 227 9.07 -15.62 -15.96
N LYS A 228 9.09 -16.65 -16.80
CA LYS A 228 10.21 -16.90 -17.71
C LYS A 228 10.14 -15.96 -18.88
N LYS A 229 11.28 -15.48 -19.36
CA LYS A 229 11.32 -14.58 -20.52
C LYS A 229 10.69 -15.19 -21.77
N GLU A 230 10.73 -16.52 -21.91
CA GLU A 230 10.17 -17.28 -23.03
C GLU A 230 8.64 -17.35 -23.01
N ASP A 231 7.99 -17.09 -21.87
CA ASP A 231 6.54 -17.26 -21.74
C ASP A 231 5.79 -16.24 -22.61
N PRO A 232 4.82 -16.66 -23.45
CA PRO A 232 4.07 -15.74 -24.29
C PRO A 232 3.14 -14.83 -23.47
N VAL A 233 2.75 -15.27 -22.27
CA VAL A 233 1.85 -14.55 -21.36
C VAL A 233 2.53 -14.40 -20.01
N LYS A 234 2.67 -13.16 -19.54
CA LYS A 234 3.37 -12.83 -18.29
C LYS A 234 2.39 -12.76 -17.11
N ASN A 235 1.80 -13.91 -16.77
CA ASN A 235 0.81 -14.00 -15.69
C ASN A 235 1.19 -15.05 -14.65
N ALA A 236 0.77 -14.84 -13.42
CA ALA A 236 0.95 -15.77 -12.30
C ALA A 236 -0.24 -15.71 -11.34
N VAL A 237 -0.44 -16.76 -10.55
CA VAL A 237 -1.43 -16.77 -9.47
C VAL A 237 -0.69 -16.87 -8.14
N LEU A 238 -0.95 -15.95 -7.23
CA LEU A 238 -0.35 -15.92 -5.90
C LEU A 238 -1.42 -16.12 -4.83
N GLN A 239 -1.27 -17.14 -4.00
CA GLN A 239 -2.17 -17.40 -2.87
C GLN A 239 -1.78 -16.54 -1.65
N TYR A 240 -2.80 -16.01 -0.96
CA TYR A 240 -2.61 -15.23 0.26
C TYR A 240 -3.36 -15.82 1.46
N ALA A 241 -2.76 -15.74 2.64
CA ALA A 241 -3.38 -16.26 3.86
C ALA A 241 -4.46 -15.32 4.41
N ARG A 242 -4.16 -14.02 4.51
CA ARG A 242 -5.07 -12.98 5.04
C ARG A 242 -5.00 -11.70 4.21
N PRO A 243 -6.14 -11.04 3.95
CA PRO A 243 -6.22 -9.83 3.12
C PRO A 243 -5.78 -8.57 3.91
N LEU A 244 -4.53 -8.53 4.35
CA LEU A 244 -3.99 -7.47 5.22
C LEU A 244 -3.69 -6.17 4.44
N PRO A 245 -3.89 -4.97 5.01
CA PRO A 245 -3.59 -3.68 4.34
C PRO A 245 -2.17 -3.50 3.84
N CYS A 246 -1.20 -4.09 4.55
CA CYS A 246 0.20 -4.05 4.17
C CYS A 246 0.59 -5.18 3.20
N LEU A 247 -0.32 -6.10 2.84
CA LEU A 247 -0.02 -7.15 1.87
C LEU A 247 0.04 -6.53 0.47
N CYS A 248 1.20 -6.66 -0.18
CA CYS A 248 1.47 -6.11 -1.49
C CYS A 248 2.09 -7.18 -2.40
N ILE A 249 1.83 -7.03 -3.70
CA ILE A 249 2.52 -7.71 -4.77
C ILE A 249 3.77 -6.87 -5.08
N GLU A 250 4.94 -7.49 -5.04
CA GLU A 250 6.20 -6.87 -5.46
C GLU A 250 6.74 -7.60 -6.69
N GLY A 251 7.21 -6.83 -7.68
CA GLY A 251 7.81 -7.37 -8.89
C GLY A 251 9.10 -6.66 -9.32
N TRP A 252 10.00 -7.41 -9.94
CA TRP A 252 11.26 -6.90 -10.51
C TRP A 252 11.88 -7.85 -11.55
N SER A 253 12.58 -7.27 -12.51
CA SER A 253 13.36 -8.01 -13.52
C SER A 253 14.56 -8.74 -12.89
N SER A 254 14.94 -9.89 -13.41
CA SER A 254 16.06 -10.71 -12.91
C SER A 254 17.43 -10.19 -13.37
N VAL A 255 17.71 -8.93 -13.05
CA VAL A 255 18.98 -8.26 -13.27
C VAL A 255 19.52 -7.69 -11.96
N PHE A 256 20.82 -7.41 -11.93
CA PHE A 256 21.44 -6.76 -10.79
C PHE A 256 20.84 -5.36 -10.57
N ASP A 257 20.60 -5.01 -9.31
CA ASP A 257 20.01 -3.72 -8.90
C ASP A 257 18.71 -3.34 -9.65
N ALA A 258 17.90 -4.34 -10.02
CA ALA A 258 16.64 -4.10 -10.72
C ALA A 258 15.69 -3.21 -9.91
N PRO A 259 15.05 -2.22 -10.55
CA PRO A 259 14.02 -1.43 -9.89
C PRO A 259 12.83 -2.32 -9.52
N ARG A 260 12.29 -2.10 -8.32
CA ARG A 260 11.14 -2.86 -7.79
C ARG A 260 9.88 -2.03 -7.83
N ILE A 261 8.77 -2.64 -8.25
CA ILE A 261 7.45 -2.04 -8.18
C ILE A 261 6.58 -2.79 -7.17
N GLN A 262 5.73 -2.06 -6.45
CA GLN A 262 4.81 -2.62 -5.46
C GLN A 262 3.39 -2.11 -5.66
N VAL A 263 2.43 -3.03 -5.62
CA VAL A 263 1.00 -2.72 -5.66
C VAL A 263 0.32 -3.43 -4.49
N CYS A 264 -0.54 -2.72 -3.74
CA CYS A 264 -1.14 -3.23 -2.49
C CYS A 264 -2.66 -3.36 -2.63
N PRO A 265 -3.19 -4.55 -2.97
CA PRO A 265 -4.61 -4.76 -3.27
C PRO A 265 -5.54 -4.41 -2.11
N PHE A 266 -5.11 -4.69 -0.88
CA PHE A 266 -5.94 -4.62 0.31
C PHE A 266 -5.71 -3.36 1.14
N LYS A 267 -5.05 -2.33 0.59
CA LYS A 267 -4.64 -1.11 1.33
C LYS A 267 -5.76 -0.50 2.18
N ASN A 268 -7.02 -0.63 1.76
CA ASN A 268 -8.18 -0.07 2.43
C ASN A 268 -8.89 -1.05 3.39
N ASN A 269 -8.47 -2.30 3.48
CA ASN A 269 -9.10 -3.34 4.30
C ASN A 269 -8.68 -3.26 5.78
N MET A 270 -8.97 -2.13 6.42
CA MET A 270 -8.50 -1.83 7.77
C MET A 270 -9.11 -2.75 8.83
N GLU A 271 -10.29 -3.33 8.60
CA GLU A 271 -10.96 -4.17 9.59
C GLU A 271 -10.19 -5.45 9.93
N GLU A 272 -9.52 -6.04 8.94
CA GLU A 272 -8.74 -7.27 9.09
C GLU A 272 -7.57 -7.10 10.06
N LEU A 273 -7.04 -5.87 10.18
CA LEU A 273 -5.94 -5.54 11.08
C LEU A 273 -6.31 -5.76 12.56
N TRP A 274 -7.59 -5.64 12.89
CA TRP A 274 -8.11 -5.74 14.26
C TRP A 274 -8.60 -7.15 14.62
N SER A 275 -8.50 -8.12 13.70
CA SER A 275 -8.98 -9.49 13.91
C SER A 275 -8.12 -10.30 14.89
N GLY A 276 -6.83 -9.93 15.06
CA GLY A 276 -5.85 -10.66 15.87
C GLY A 276 -5.99 -10.49 17.39
N VAL A 277 -7.18 -10.13 17.89
CA VAL A 277 -7.43 -10.01 19.33
C VAL A 277 -7.56 -11.41 19.94
N ALA A 278 -6.79 -11.69 20.99
CA ALA A 278 -6.77 -12.99 21.67
C ALA A 278 -6.82 -12.82 23.19
N PHE A 279 -7.62 -13.66 23.86
CA PHE A 279 -7.71 -13.71 25.32
C PHE A 279 -7.16 -15.03 25.87
N ASP A 280 -6.18 -14.95 26.76
CA ASP A 280 -5.69 -16.09 27.54
C ASP A 280 -6.48 -16.19 28.85
N SER A 281 -7.29 -17.24 28.98
CA SER A 281 -8.13 -17.46 30.17
C SER A 281 -7.38 -17.86 31.43
N VAL A 282 -6.17 -18.42 31.30
CA VAL A 282 -5.33 -18.86 32.42
C VAL A 282 -4.60 -17.66 33.00
N GLN A 283 -3.99 -16.86 32.13
CA GLN A 283 -3.26 -15.66 32.54
C GLN A 283 -4.17 -14.44 32.72
N GLN A 284 -5.43 -14.52 32.29
CA GLN A 284 -6.39 -13.40 32.25
C GLN A 284 -5.84 -12.20 31.46
N ILE A 285 -5.15 -12.49 30.35
CA ILE A 285 -4.51 -11.49 29.50
C ILE A 285 -5.30 -11.32 28.21
N LEU A 286 -5.74 -10.10 27.95
CA LEU A 286 -6.24 -9.71 26.63
C LEU A 286 -5.11 -9.09 25.82
N SER A 287 -4.93 -9.59 24.60
CA SER A 287 -3.80 -9.19 23.77
C SER A 287 -4.16 -8.95 22.32
N TRP A 288 -3.37 -8.10 21.68
CA TRP A 288 -3.46 -7.85 20.25
C TRP A 288 -2.07 -7.54 19.70
N GLU A 289 -1.75 -8.07 18.53
CA GLU A 289 -0.50 -7.80 17.83
C GLU A 289 -0.78 -7.27 16.42
N PRO A 290 -0.18 -6.12 16.04
CA PRO A 290 -0.36 -5.55 14.72
C PRO A 290 0.28 -6.43 13.66
N ALA A 291 -0.54 -6.94 12.73
CA ALA A 291 -0.05 -7.67 11.56
C ALA A 291 0.66 -6.77 10.53
N CYS A 292 0.42 -5.45 10.59
CA CYS A 292 1.01 -4.43 9.73
C CYS A 292 1.60 -3.30 10.59
N GLN A 293 2.68 -2.66 10.13
CA GLN A 293 3.23 -1.49 10.81
C GLN A 293 2.23 -0.34 10.75
N THR A 294 1.61 0.00 11.88
CA THR A 294 0.65 1.09 12.01
C THR A 294 0.85 1.80 13.34
N GLU A 295 0.62 3.11 13.36
CA GLU A 295 0.48 3.88 14.59
C GLU A 295 -0.98 3.78 15.04
N VAL A 296 -1.21 3.19 16.21
CA VAL A 296 -2.54 3.01 16.77
C VAL A 296 -2.52 3.17 18.27
N VAL A 297 -3.54 3.81 18.81
CA VAL A 297 -3.84 3.80 20.24
C VAL A 297 -4.90 2.74 20.50
N VAL A 298 -4.58 1.78 21.36
CA VAL A 298 -5.47 0.70 21.76
C VAL A 298 -6.01 1.01 23.15
N THR A 299 -7.33 1.08 23.28
CA THR A 299 -8.01 1.40 24.53
C THR A 299 -9.06 0.35 24.86
N LEU A 300 -9.09 -0.16 26.10
CA LEU A 300 -10.24 -0.94 26.56
C LEU A 300 -11.43 -0.01 26.79
N CYS A 301 -12.59 -0.42 26.31
CA CYS A 301 -13.81 0.35 26.42
C CYS A 301 -15.00 -0.56 26.76
N GLN A 302 -16.02 0.04 27.37
CA GLN A 302 -17.27 -0.61 27.68
C GLN A 302 -18.33 -0.22 26.64
N LYS A 303 -18.93 -1.23 26.02
CA LYS A 303 -20.02 -1.08 25.06
C LYS A 303 -21.33 -0.73 25.79
N THR A 304 -21.96 0.38 25.41
CA THR A 304 -23.16 0.93 26.09
C THR A 304 -24.40 0.97 25.18
N GLY A 305 -24.25 0.55 23.93
CA GLY A 305 -25.27 0.46 22.89
C GLY A 305 -24.69 -0.27 21.67
N GLU A 306 -25.31 -0.19 20.48
CA GLU A 306 -24.80 -0.92 19.30
C GLU A 306 -23.43 -0.44 18.82
N SER A 307 -23.15 0.87 18.87
CA SER A 307 -21.94 1.49 18.31
C SER A 307 -21.16 2.39 19.28
N VAL A 308 -21.66 2.63 20.49
CA VAL A 308 -21.01 3.51 21.49
C VAL A 308 -20.16 2.68 22.45
N CYS A 309 -18.88 3.08 22.61
CA CYS A 309 -17.94 2.44 23.53
C CYS A 309 -17.22 3.49 24.39
N GLN A 310 -17.48 3.46 25.69
CA GLN A 310 -16.90 4.38 26.66
C GLN A 310 -15.55 3.86 27.16
N ASN A 311 -14.50 4.67 27.04
CA ASN A 311 -13.14 4.26 27.44
C ASN A 311 -13.07 4.00 28.94
N LEU A 312 -12.38 2.92 29.32
CA LEU A 312 -11.98 2.69 30.71
C LEU A 312 -10.79 3.61 31.06
N ALA A 313 -10.76 4.10 32.29
CA ALA A 313 -9.64 4.87 32.82
C ALA A 313 -8.37 4.00 32.83
N ASP A 314 -7.21 4.62 32.53
CA ASP A 314 -5.87 3.99 32.55
C ASP A 314 -5.76 2.68 31.74
N ALA A 315 -6.61 2.54 30.72
CA ALA A 315 -6.69 1.36 29.87
C ALA A 315 -6.30 1.65 28.42
N SER A 316 -5.38 2.60 28.19
CA SER A 316 -4.91 2.99 26.86
C SER A 316 -3.42 2.74 26.70
N GLN A 317 -3.01 2.19 25.55
CA GLN A 317 -1.61 1.96 25.19
C GLN A 317 -1.39 2.41 23.73
N SER A 318 -0.34 3.20 23.50
CA SER A 318 0.07 3.61 22.14
C SER A 318 1.06 2.62 21.56
N VAL A 319 0.88 2.25 20.29
CA VAL A 319 1.64 1.19 19.64
C VAL A 319 2.04 1.62 18.23
N THR A 320 3.33 1.47 17.94
CA THR A 320 3.88 1.60 16.58
C THR A 320 4.41 0.25 16.08
N LYS A 321 4.96 -0.57 16.98
CA LYS A 321 5.40 -1.97 16.77
C LYS A 321 5.27 -2.75 18.07
N GLY A 322 5.02 -4.06 17.97
CA GLY A 322 4.96 -4.97 19.12
C GLY A 322 3.54 -5.27 19.60
N LYS A 323 3.43 -6.13 20.61
CA LYS A 323 2.17 -6.67 21.13
C LYS A 323 1.63 -5.82 22.28
N VAL A 324 0.32 -5.60 22.29
CA VAL A 324 -0.41 -5.01 23.43
C VAL A 324 -0.85 -6.12 24.35
N LEU A 325 -0.66 -5.90 25.66
CA LEU A 325 -1.10 -6.80 26.72
C LEU A 325 -1.86 -6.00 27.76
N PHE A 326 -3.08 -6.43 28.05
CA PHE A 326 -3.85 -6.01 29.21
C PHE A 326 -3.99 -7.21 30.14
N SER A 327 -3.29 -7.17 31.27
CA SER A 327 -3.36 -8.24 32.29
C SER A 327 -4.52 -8.03 33.25
N THR A 328 -5.00 -9.12 33.85
CA THR A 328 -6.14 -9.10 34.80
C THR A 328 -7.36 -8.43 34.19
N VAL A 329 -7.85 -9.01 33.10
CA VAL A 329 -9.03 -8.55 32.37
C VAL A 329 -10.23 -9.40 32.74
N ASP A 330 -11.35 -8.74 33.04
CA ASP A 330 -12.65 -9.40 33.22
C ASP A 330 -13.26 -9.74 31.86
N PRO A 331 -13.41 -11.03 31.53
CA PRO A 331 -13.95 -11.43 30.25
C PRO A 331 -15.49 -11.29 30.26
N HIS A 332 -15.97 -10.20 29.68
CA HIS A 332 -17.38 -9.82 29.69
C HIS A 332 -17.86 -9.34 28.31
N PRO A 333 -19.07 -9.68 27.82
CA PRO A 333 -19.57 -9.29 26.49
C PRO A 333 -19.58 -7.79 26.18
N GLN A 334 -19.67 -6.95 27.22
CA GLN A 334 -19.61 -5.49 27.08
C GLN A 334 -18.18 -4.93 27.07
N LEU A 335 -17.14 -5.73 27.36
CA LEU A 335 -15.76 -5.28 27.34
C LEU A 335 -15.17 -5.47 25.94
N CYS A 336 -14.69 -4.38 25.34
CA CYS A 336 -14.19 -4.34 23.98
C CYS A 336 -12.83 -3.65 23.89
N MET A 337 -12.11 -3.90 22.80
CA MET A 337 -10.91 -3.15 22.40
C MET A 337 -11.30 -2.12 21.35
N LYS A 338 -10.95 -0.87 21.60
CA LYS A 338 -11.05 0.23 20.64
C LYS A 338 -9.67 0.56 20.08
N PHE A 339 -9.58 0.57 18.76
CA PHE A 339 -8.39 0.93 18.00
C PHE A 339 -8.61 2.31 17.41
N THR A 340 -7.75 3.27 17.74
CA THR A 340 -7.85 4.65 17.24
C THR A 340 -6.60 5.00 16.46
N THR A 341 -6.76 5.33 15.19
CA THR A 341 -5.70 5.86 14.33
C THR A 341 -5.94 7.36 14.10
N LYS A 342 -5.07 8.01 13.33
CA LYS A 342 -5.22 9.42 12.94
C LYS A 342 -6.50 9.70 12.16
N THR A 343 -7.07 8.70 11.49
CA THR A 343 -8.17 8.87 10.53
C THR A 343 -9.49 8.28 11.01
N ALA A 344 -9.47 7.22 11.81
CA ALA A 344 -10.68 6.52 12.19
C ALA A 344 -10.50 5.68 13.47
N SER A 345 -11.61 5.15 13.96
CA SER A 345 -11.65 4.23 15.10
C SER A 345 -12.46 2.98 14.80
N TRP A 346 -11.99 1.84 15.31
CA TRP A 346 -12.65 0.54 15.17
C TRP A 346 -12.82 -0.10 16.54
N ILE A 347 -13.87 -0.90 16.70
CA ILE A 347 -14.17 -1.60 17.95
C ILE A 347 -14.27 -3.09 17.65
N LYS A 348 -13.58 -3.91 18.46
CA LYS A 348 -13.75 -5.36 18.48
C LYS A 348 -14.05 -5.82 19.90
N CYS A 349 -15.14 -6.55 20.05
CA CYS A 349 -15.60 -7.09 21.31
C CYS A 349 -15.33 -8.61 21.32
N PRO A 350 -14.18 -9.06 21.86
CA PRO A 350 -13.74 -10.46 21.75
C PRO A 350 -14.66 -11.44 22.48
N PHE A 351 -15.48 -10.95 23.41
CA PHE A 351 -16.40 -11.76 24.21
C PHE A 351 -17.84 -11.74 23.67
N ALA A 352 -18.16 -10.88 22.68
CA ALA A 352 -19.49 -10.79 22.11
C ALA A 352 -19.80 -12.03 21.23
N GLY A 353 -20.87 -12.76 21.53
CA GLY A 353 -21.31 -13.95 20.79
C GLY A 353 -20.67 -15.27 21.23
N SER A 354 -19.73 -15.23 22.18
CA SER A 354 -19.21 -16.45 22.81
C SER A 354 -20.09 -16.85 24.01
N ASN A 355 -20.23 -18.15 24.31
CA ASN A 355 -20.81 -18.62 25.60
C ASN A 355 -19.92 -18.28 26.82
N PHE A 356 -19.04 -17.30 26.68
CA PHE A 356 -18.04 -16.86 27.64
C PHE A 356 -18.61 -15.76 28.53
N THR A 357 -19.72 -16.06 29.20
CA THR A 357 -20.18 -15.28 30.35
C THR A 357 -19.51 -15.88 31.59
N ALA A 358 -18.45 -15.24 32.06
CA ALA A 358 -17.67 -15.76 33.20
C ALA A 358 -18.47 -15.68 34.51
N TRP A 359 -19.32 -14.67 34.64
CA TRP A 359 -20.29 -14.51 35.71
C TRP A 359 -21.51 -13.76 35.19
N ASP A 360 -22.68 -14.05 35.74
CA ASP A 360 -23.94 -13.40 35.39
C ASP A 360 -24.81 -13.24 36.64
N ILE A 361 -25.71 -12.26 36.59
CA ILE A 361 -26.58 -11.89 37.69
C ILE A 361 -28.02 -11.94 37.19
N GLY A 362 -28.82 -12.79 37.82
CA GLY A 362 -30.26 -12.87 37.62
C GLY A 362 -31.01 -12.59 38.92
N VAL A 363 -32.32 -12.45 38.83
CA VAL A 363 -33.19 -12.37 40.02
C VAL A 363 -34.17 -13.53 39.99
N VAL A 364 -34.27 -14.22 41.13
CA VAL A 364 -35.19 -15.32 41.35
C VAL A 364 -36.18 -14.91 42.45
N MET A 365 -37.44 -15.31 42.29
CA MET A 365 -38.47 -15.10 43.30
C MET A 365 -38.48 -16.27 44.27
N GLU A 366 -38.22 -16.01 45.55
CA GLU A 366 -38.32 -17.00 46.63
C GLU A 366 -39.32 -16.49 47.67
N ASN A 367 -40.42 -17.21 47.87
CA ASN A 367 -41.49 -16.87 48.83
C ASN A 367 -41.98 -15.41 48.72
N VAL A 368 -42.20 -14.93 47.48
CA VAL A 368 -42.66 -13.56 47.16
C VAL A 368 -41.59 -12.48 47.37
N THR A 369 -40.40 -12.82 47.86
CA THR A 369 -39.25 -11.90 47.96
C THR A 369 -38.28 -12.08 46.78
N PRO A 370 -37.88 -11.00 46.08
CA PRO A 370 -36.81 -11.09 45.10
C PRO A 370 -35.49 -11.40 45.78
N ARG A 371 -34.75 -12.36 45.22
CA ARG A 371 -33.37 -12.66 45.62
C ARG A 371 -32.47 -12.59 44.41
N LEU A 372 -31.31 -11.97 44.62
CA LEU A 372 -30.28 -11.91 43.60
C LEU A 372 -29.63 -13.29 43.47
N LEU A 373 -29.48 -13.77 42.24
CA LEU A 373 -28.81 -15.02 41.91
C LEU A 373 -27.54 -14.68 41.13
N VAL A 374 -26.39 -14.99 41.70
CA VAL A 374 -25.10 -14.81 41.05
C VAL A 374 -24.63 -16.17 40.56
N THR A 375 -24.50 -16.35 39.25
CA THR A 375 -23.93 -17.55 38.65
C THR A 375 -22.52 -17.26 38.16
N SER A 376 -21.55 -18.14 38.41
CA SER A 376 -20.19 -17.94 37.92
C SER A 376 -19.53 -19.22 37.45
N LYS A 377 -18.77 -19.14 36.35
CA LYS A 377 -17.90 -20.19 35.83
C LYS A 377 -16.46 -20.06 36.34
N ILE A 378 -16.16 -18.98 37.08
CA ILE A 378 -14.86 -18.67 37.67
C ILE A 378 -15.02 -18.42 39.19
N ARG A 379 -13.97 -17.95 39.88
CA ARG A 379 -14.04 -17.49 41.28
C ARG A 379 -13.83 -15.97 41.33
N PRO A 380 -14.81 -15.16 40.93
CA PRO A 380 -14.68 -13.71 40.91
C PRO A 380 -14.98 -13.11 42.29
N THR A 381 -14.33 -11.99 42.60
CA THR A 381 -14.77 -11.12 43.69
C THR A 381 -15.60 -10.01 43.07
N LEU A 382 -16.89 -9.97 43.40
CA LEU A 382 -17.86 -9.02 42.85
C LEU A 382 -18.23 -7.99 43.90
N SER A 383 -18.32 -6.74 43.46
CA SER A 383 -18.94 -5.62 44.18
C SER A 383 -20.32 -5.36 43.58
N LEU A 384 -21.33 -5.33 44.43
CA LEU A 384 -22.71 -5.05 44.07
C LEU A 384 -23.20 -3.82 44.83
N SER A 385 -23.93 -2.95 44.16
CA SER A 385 -24.65 -1.85 44.78
C SER A 385 -26.02 -1.66 44.15
N VAL A 386 -26.99 -1.24 44.95
CA VAL A 386 -28.29 -0.77 44.45
C VAL A 386 -28.13 0.69 44.05
N CYS A 387 -28.58 1.04 42.85
CA CYS A 387 -28.44 2.39 42.34
C CYS A 387 -29.67 2.86 41.57
N ARG A 388 -29.87 4.18 41.51
CA ARG A 388 -30.87 4.78 40.64
C ARG A 388 -30.25 5.06 39.28
N ARG A 389 -30.89 4.57 38.21
CA ARG A 389 -30.40 4.74 36.84
C ARG A 389 -30.38 6.22 36.47
N THR A 390 -29.19 6.76 36.17
CA THR A 390 -29.00 8.14 35.66
C THR A 390 -28.55 8.16 34.19
N GLY A 391 -28.16 7.02 33.64
CA GLY A 391 -27.81 6.86 32.23
C GLY A 391 -27.70 5.38 31.81
N PRO A 392 -27.09 5.09 30.64
CA PRO A 392 -26.94 3.72 30.16
C PRO A 392 -25.92 2.88 30.94
N VAL A 393 -24.88 3.52 31.49
CA VAL A 393 -23.86 2.93 32.39
C VAL A 393 -23.71 3.71 33.70
N ALA A 394 -24.32 4.90 33.76
CA ALA A 394 -24.25 5.77 34.92
C ALA A 394 -25.38 5.45 35.91
N CYS A 395 -25.01 5.41 37.18
CA CYS A 395 -25.90 5.14 38.29
C CYS A 395 -25.54 6.07 39.47
N GLU A 396 -26.55 6.58 40.16
CA GLU A 396 -26.37 7.28 41.43
C GLU A 396 -26.43 6.23 42.55
N GLU A 397 -25.28 5.99 43.19
CA GLU A 397 -25.12 4.91 44.16
C GLU A 397 -25.87 5.20 45.46
N HIS A 398 -26.57 4.19 45.98
CA HIS A 398 -27.05 4.18 47.36
C HIS A 398 -25.95 3.59 48.27
N ASN A 399 -25.90 3.97 49.54
CA ASN A 399 -24.78 3.64 50.47
C ASN A 399 -24.55 2.14 50.75
N ASP A 400 -25.34 1.23 50.17
CA ASP A 400 -25.26 -0.20 50.41
C ASP A 400 -24.43 -0.91 49.33
N VAL A 401 -23.12 -1.00 49.55
CA VAL A 401 -22.18 -1.75 48.71
C VAL A 401 -21.82 -3.08 49.39
N ILE A 402 -22.03 -4.20 48.69
CA ILE A 402 -21.64 -5.53 49.17
C ILE A 402 -20.56 -6.08 48.27
N THR A 403 -19.45 -6.51 48.87
CA THR A 403 -18.40 -7.26 48.18
C THR A 403 -18.38 -8.70 48.68
N PHE A 404 -18.36 -9.66 47.76
CA PHE A 404 -18.25 -11.09 48.09
C PHE A 404 -17.52 -11.85 47.00
N THR A 405 -17.08 -13.06 47.32
CA THR A 405 -16.43 -13.97 46.37
C THR A 405 -17.41 -15.06 45.93
N ALA A 406 -17.74 -15.10 44.65
CA ALA A 406 -18.61 -16.15 44.13
C ALA A 406 -17.85 -17.47 43.99
N VAL A 407 -18.54 -18.57 44.25
CA VAL A 407 -17.98 -19.92 44.14
C VAL A 407 -18.17 -20.43 42.72
N LYS A 408 -17.14 -21.08 42.18
CA LYS A 408 -17.13 -21.63 40.82
C LYS A 408 -18.27 -22.65 40.65
N TYR A 409 -19.08 -22.48 39.60
CA TYR A 409 -20.22 -23.32 39.25
C TYR A 409 -21.31 -23.40 40.31
N GLN A 410 -21.38 -22.43 41.22
CA GLN A 410 -22.42 -22.35 42.23
C GLN A 410 -23.18 -21.05 42.08
N SER A 411 -24.45 -21.12 42.48
CA SER A 411 -25.32 -19.97 42.60
C SER A 411 -25.23 -19.42 44.03
N LEU A 412 -24.95 -18.13 44.18
CA LEU A 412 -24.91 -17.48 45.49
C LEU A 412 -25.99 -16.40 45.57
N VAL A 413 -26.68 -16.36 46.72
CA VAL A 413 -27.62 -15.29 47.07
C VAL A 413 -26.92 -14.30 48.01
N PRO A 414 -26.47 -13.14 47.53
CA PRO A 414 -25.89 -12.12 48.40
C PRO A 414 -26.96 -11.48 49.29
N ASN A 415 -26.58 -11.06 50.51
CA ASN A 415 -27.44 -10.40 51.49
C ASN A 415 -27.77 -8.94 51.12
N LEU A 416 -28.28 -8.71 49.91
CA LEU A 416 -28.68 -7.40 49.43
C LEU A 416 -30.19 -7.26 49.56
N SER A 417 -30.65 -6.34 50.42
CA SER A 417 -32.09 -6.11 50.62
C SER A 417 -32.69 -5.36 49.43
N LEU A 418 -33.41 -6.06 48.56
CA LEU A 418 -34.12 -5.47 47.41
C LEU A 418 -35.45 -4.81 47.79
N SER A 419 -35.82 -4.83 49.08
CA SER A 419 -37.10 -4.33 49.62
C SER A 419 -37.32 -2.81 49.47
N MET A 420 -36.31 -2.05 49.03
CA MET A 420 -36.36 -0.61 48.79
C MET A 420 -36.47 -0.23 47.29
N CYS A 421 -36.61 -1.21 46.39
CA CYS A 421 -36.60 -0.96 44.95
C CYS A 421 -37.90 -0.34 44.43
N ALA A 422 -37.92 0.99 44.28
CA ALA A 422 -38.91 1.72 43.48
C ALA A 422 -38.76 1.40 41.97
N PRO A 423 -39.77 1.69 41.11
CA PRO A 423 -39.60 1.65 39.66
C PRO A 423 -38.42 2.57 39.28
N ASN A 424 -37.41 2.01 38.57
CA ASN A 424 -36.10 2.59 38.19
C ASN A 424 -34.88 2.24 39.08
N CYS A 425 -35.00 1.29 40.01
CA CYS A 425 -33.83 0.70 40.67
C CYS A 425 -33.08 -0.28 39.75
N CYS A 426 -31.75 -0.19 39.77
CA CYS A 426 -30.84 -1.10 39.09
C CYS A 426 -29.86 -1.72 40.08
N ILE A 427 -29.36 -2.90 39.75
CA ILE A 427 -28.19 -3.47 40.43
C ILE A 427 -26.97 -3.19 39.57
N GLN A 428 -26.02 -2.48 40.15
CA GLN A 428 -24.70 -2.28 39.59
C GLN A 428 -23.77 -3.37 40.09
N ALA A 429 -23.14 -4.06 39.16
CA ALA A 429 -22.21 -5.13 39.45
C ALA A 429 -20.87 -4.91 38.74
N ARG A 430 -19.79 -5.16 39.47
CA ARG A 430 -18.43 -5.05 38.94
C ARG A 430 -17.52 -6.07 39.59
N ARG A 431 -16.66 -6.69 38.80
CA ARG A 431 -15.58 -7.52 39.33
C ARG A 431 -14.42 -6.64 39.85
N VAL A 432 -13.95 -6.92 41.06
CA VAL A 432 -12.96 -6.08 41.76
C VAL A 432 -11.61 -6.75 41.99
N ASP A 433 -11.50 -8.07 41.78
CA ASP A 433 -10.22 -8.81 41.84
C ASP A 433 -9.37 -8.69 40.56
N VAL A 434 -9.75 -7.78 39.64
CA VAL A 434 -9.08 -7.55 38.35
C VAL A 434 -8.95 -6.07 38.06
N LYS A 435 -7.93 -5.69 37.28
CA LYS A 435 -7.66 -4.28 36.95
C LYS A 435 -8.70 -3.72 35.97
N TYR A 436 -9.09 -4.50 34.97
CA TYR A 436 -9.97 -4.06 33.90
C TYR A 436 -11.28 -4.85 33.93
N ALA A 437 -12.35 -4.23 34.41
CA ALA A 437 -13.67 -4.84 34.50
C ALA A 437 -14.75 -3.94 33.89
N ALA A 438 -15.76 -4.56 33.28
CA ALA A 438 -16.96 -3.86 32.84
C ALA A 438 -17.91 -3.64 34.02
N ILE A 439 -18.70 -2.56 33.95
CA ILE A 439 -19.76 -2.27 34.92
C ILE A 439 -21.09 -2.82 34.35
N VAL A 440 -21.67 -3.81 34.99
CA VAL A 440 -22.93 -4.42 34.54
C VAL A 440 -24.08 -3.79 35.30
N LEU A 441 -25.03 -3.21 34.58
CA LEU A 441 -26.29 -2.71 35.15
C LEU A 441 -27.43 -3.64 34.79
N HIS A 442 -28.09 -4.19 35.79
CA HIS A 442 -29.31 -4.97 35.64
C HIS A 442 -30.52 -4.13 36.06
N CYS A 443 -31.35 -3.75 35.08
CA CYS A 443 -32.42 -2.76 35.22
C CYS A 443 -33.72 -3.27 34.58
N ASP A 444 -34.37 -4.28 35.17
CA ASP A 444 -35.77 -4.64 34.86
C ASP A 444 -36.23 -5.77 35.77
N PHE A 445 -36.59 -5.42 37.01
CA PHE A 445 -37.23 -6.39 37.89
C PHE A 445 -38.73 -6.34 37.63
N ARG A 446 -39.28 -7.28 36.85
CA ARG A 446 -40.74 -7.43 36.75
C ARG A 446 -41.29 -7.94 38.07
N PHE A 447 -41.60 -7.03 38.98
CA PHE A 447 -42.36 -7.31 40.19
C PHE A 447 -43.84 -7.33 39.85
N THR A 448 -44.41 -8.51 39.59
CA THR A 448 -45.86 -8.67 39.61
C THR A 448 -46.34 -8.63 41.06
N ALA A 449 -46.62 -7.44 41.58
CA ALA A 449 -47.41 -7.27 42.78
C ALA A 449 -48.87 -7.62 42.45
N THR A 450 -49.25 -8.89 42.53
CA THR A 450 -50.65 -9.29 42.41
C THR A 450 -51.34 -9.09 43.75
N GLY A 451 -52.03 -7.96 43.85
CA GLY A 451 -52.91 -7.62 44.95
C GLY A 451 -54.04 -6.72 44.46
N GLU A 452 -54.69 -7.06 43.35
CA GLU A 452 -55.98 -6.48 42.96
C GLU A 452 -56.76 -7.51 42.13
N ALA A 453 -58.03 -7.68 42.49
CA ALA A 453 -58.95 -8.69 41.98
C ALA A 453 -59.22 -8.55 40.46
N PRO A 454 -59.53 -9.65 39.75
CA PRO A 454 -59.82 -9.62 38.32
C PRO A 454 -61.18 -8.98 38.07
N GLY A 455 -61.17 -7.68 37.79
CA GLY A 455 -62.33 -6.92 37.34
C GLY A 455 -62.55 -7.10 35.83
N SER A 456 -63.65 -7.76 35.50
CA SER A 456 -64.45 -7.50 34.29
C SER A 456 -63.79 -7.78 32.93
N VAL A 457 -63.96 -9.03 32.48
CA VAL A 457 -64.15 -9.38 31.07
C VAL A 457 -65.19 -8.43 30.45
N ARG A 458 -64.77 -7.61 29.48
CA ARG A 458 -65.68 -7.01 28.50
C ARG A 458 -65.31 -7.55 27.12
N SER A 459 -66.04 -8.57 26.73
CA SER A 459 -66.06 -9.18 25.41
C SER A 459 -66.89 -8.33 24.43
N GLY A 460 -66.36 -8.12 23.23
CA GLY A 460 -67.12 -7.86 22.00
C GLY A 460 -66.45 -6.89 21.02
N PRO A 461 -66.60 -7.05 19.68
CA PRO A 461 -66.73 -8.27 18.89
C PRO A 461 -65.68 -8.35 17.73
N PRO A 462 -65.65 -9.46 16.96
CA PRO A 462 -64.58 -9.78 16.03
C PRO A 462 -64.97 -9.56 14.56
N TRP A 463 -64.49 -8.47 13.94
CA TRP A 463 -64.23 -8.36 12.50
C TRP A 463 -63.73 -6.94 12.20
N GLU A 464 -62.46 -6.79 11.84
CA GLU A 464 -61.98 -5.66 11.01
C GLU A 464 -60.54 -5.94 10.54
N SER A 465 -60.41 -6.98 9.70
CA SER A 465 -59.20 -7.28 8.96
C SER A 465 -59.53 -7.35 7.47
N ALA A 466 -60.10 -6.26 6.94
CA ALA A 466 -60.46 -6.15 5.52
C ALA A 466 -60.10 -4.80 4.85
N CYS A 467 -59.28 -3.94 5.48
CA CYS A 467 -58.94 -2.61 4.90
C CYS A 467 -57.46 -2.38 4.54
N PHE A 468 -56.58 -3.39 4.61
CA PHE A 468 -55.16 -3.22 4.23
C PHE A 468 -54.69 -4.03 3.02
N ILE A 469 -55.55 -4.90 2.45
CA ILE A 469 -55.15 -5.73 1.29
C ILE A 469 -55.42 -5.02 -0.05
N ALA A 470 -56.38 -4.10 -0.12
CA ALA A 470 -56.73 -3.41 -1.37
C ALA A 470 -55.63 -2.46 -1.93
N PRO A 471 -54.95 -1.62 -1.13
CA PRO A 471 -53.94 -0.71 -1.69
C PRO A 471 -52.61 -1.41 -1.99
N ALA A 472 -52.25 -2.47 -1.23
CA ALA A 472 -51.00 -3.20 -1.44
C ALA A 472 -51.01 -3.99 -2.77
N VAL A 473 -52.14 -4.59 -3.12
CA VAL A 473 -52.31 -5.30 -4.40
C VAL A 473 -52.28 -4.32 -5.58
N GLY A 474 -52.86 -3.12 -5.43
CA GLY A 474 -52.81 -2.07 -6.45
C GLY A 474 -51.40 -1.54 -6.73
N VAL A 475 -50.56 -1.42 -5.69
CA VAL A 475 -49.17 -0.96 -5.85
C VAL A 475 -48.30 -2.05 -6.50
N LEU A 476 -48.50 -3.32 -6.12
CA LEU A 476 -47.78 -4.46 -6.72
C LEU A 476 -48.14 -4.67 -8.19
N THR A 477 -49.41 -4.52 -8.58
CA THR A 477 -49.82 -4.61 -9.98
C THR A 477 -49.28 -3.45 -10.80
N ALA A 478 -49.28 -2.23 -10.27
CA ALA A 478 -48.68 -1.07 -10.94
C ALA A 478 -47.16 -1.24 -11.17
N LEU A 479 -46.44 -1.78 -10.19
CA LEU A 479 -45.00 -2.06 -10.32
C LEU A 479 -44.71 -3.13 -11.38
N LEU A 480 -45.51 -4.20 -11.42
CA LEU A 480 -45.35 -5.25 -12.43
C LEU A 480 -45.63 -4.74 -13.85
N VAL A 481 -46.64 -3.89 -14.03
CA VAL A 481 -46.94 -3.27 -15.33
C VAL A 481 -45.80 -2.32 -15.75
N ALA A 482 -45.25 -1.54 -14.83
CA ALA A 482 -44.12 -0.65 -15.11
C ALA A 482 -42.86 -1.43 -15.55
N ILE A 483 -42.57 -2.56 -14.88
CA ILE A 483 -41.45 -3.45 -15.25
C ILE A 483 -41.65 -4.06 -16.64
N LEU A 484 -42.88 -4.49 -16.96
CA LEU A 484 -43.21 -5.02 -18.29
C LEU A 484 -43.07 -3.96 -19.39
N MET A 485 -43.51 -2.73 -19.14
CA MET A 485 -43.37 -1.61 -20.10
C MET A 485 -41.92 -1.19 -20.32
N LEU A 486 -41.09 -1.21 -19.27
CA LEU A 486 -39.65 -0.98 -19.38
C LEU A 486 -38.95 -2.12 -20.13
N GLY A 487 -39.34 -3.36 -19.88
CA GLY A 487 -38.84 -4.53 -20.59
C GLY A 487 -39.15 -4.46 -22.09
N THR A 488 -40.39 -4.14 -22.47
CA THR A 488 -40.77 -4.01 -23.88
C THR A 488 -40.04 -2.84 -24.55
N ALA A 489 -39.89 -1.69 -23.88
CA ALA A 489 -39.10 -0.57 -24.38
C ALA A 489 -37.61 -0.92 -24.58
N LEU A 490 -37.01 -1.67 -23.67
CA LEU A 490 -35.63 -2.16 -23.83
C LEU A 490 -35.51 -3.13 -25.00
N THR A 491 -36.47 -4.04 -25.18
CA THR A 491 -36.45 -4.96 -26.32
C THR A 491 -36.67 -4.23 -27.65
N THR A 492 -37.52 -3.21 -27.72
CA THR A 492 -37.68 -2.42 -28.95
C THR A 492 -36.45 -1.57 -29.24
N ILE A 493 -35.76 -1.03 -28.22
CA ILE A 493 -34.47 -0.34 -28.41
C ILE A 493 -33.40 -1.30 -28.93
N ILE A 494 -33.31 -2.53 -28.39
CA ILE A 494 -32.35 -3.54 -28.84
C ILE A 494 -32.67 -3.98 -30.28
N VAL A 495 -33.95 -4.20 -30.62
CA VAL A 495 -34.37 -4.55 -31.98
C VAL A 495 -34.13 -3.38 -32.96
N TYR A 496 -34.36 -2.14 -32.55
CA TYR A 496 -34.09 -0.95 -33.35
C TYR A 496 -32.58 -0.74 -33.58
N GLN A 497 -31.74 -0.97 -32.56
CA GLN A 497 -30.29 -0.94 -32.70
C GLN A 497 -29.79 -2.04 -33.65
N ASN A 498 -30.37 -3.24 -33.59
CA ASN A 498 -30.05 -4.33 -34.50
C ASN A 498 -30.50 -4.06 -35.94
N GLN A 499 -31.60 -3.34 -36.15
CA GLN A 499 -32.04 -2.91 -37.50
C GLN A 499 -31.20 -1.76 -38.07
N CYS A 500 -30.69 -0.84 -37.24
CA CYS A 500 -29.73 0.18 -37.69
C CYS A 500 -28.34 -0.41 -38.00
N GLY A 501 -27.91 -1.47 -37.30
CA GLY A 501 -26.71 -2.23 -37.64
C GLY A 501 -26.81 -2.96 -38.98
N ALA A 502 -28.00 -3.44 -39.35
CA ALA A 502 -28.22 -4.12 -40.63
C ALA A 502 -28.30 -3.19 -41.85
N LYS A 503 -28.67 -1.91 -41.67
CA LYS A 503 -28.75 -0.93 -42.77
C LYS A 503 -27.42 -0.27 -43.12
N ILE A 504 -26.44 -0.27 -42.20
CA ILE A 504 -25.09 0.27 -42.42
C ILE A 504 -24.15 -0.76 -43.09
N CYS A 505 -24.51 -2.04 -43.08
CA CYS A 505 -23.73 -3.09 -43.77
C CYS A 505 -24.09 -3.29 -45.26
N HIS A 506 -25.07 -2.56 -45.79
CA HIS A 506 -25.45 -2.64 -47.21
C HIS A 506 -24.76 -1.59 -48.11
N ASP A 507 -24.05 -0.61 -47.52
CA ASP A 507 -23.33 0.46 -48.24
C ASP A 507 -21.79 0.33 -48.19
N ILE A 508 -21.24 -0.78 -47.65
CA ILE A 508 -19.78 -1.01 -47.57
C ILE A 508 -19.34 -2.26 -48.35
N SER A 509 -20.26 -3.06 -48.90
CA SER A 509 -19.95 -4.29 -49.66
C SER A 509 -19.90 -4.11 -51.19
N ALA A 510 -19.70 -2.88 -51.67
CA ALA A 510 -19.35 -2.58 -53.07
C ALA A 510 -17.89 -2.11 -53.20
N SER A 511 -16.97 -2.84 -52.57
CA SER A 511 -15.53 -2.67 -52.81
C SER A 511 -14.81 -3.93 -52.33
N GLN A 512 -14.11 -4.58 -53.26
CA GLN A 512 -13.23 -5.74 -53.09
C GLN A 512 -13.89 -7.13 -53.17
N HIS A 513 -14.15 -7.51 -54.42
CA HIS A 513 -13.96 -8.88 -54.88
C HIS A 513 -12.49 -9.35 -54.71
N ASN A 514 -12.35 -10.65 -54.43
CA ASN A 514 -11.18 -11.54 -54.61
C ASN A 514 -10.26 -11.76 -53.39
N ALA A 515 -10.55 -12.80 -52.60
CA ALA A 515 -9.67 -13.98 -52.45
C ALA A 515 -10.36 -15.07 -51.60
N ALA A 516 -10.38 -16.28 -52.16
CA ALA A 516 -10.90 -17.54 -51.63
C ALA A 516 -10.13 -17.98 -50.34
N GLN A 517 -10.80 -18.42 -49.27
CA GLN A 517 -11.22 -19.83 -48.99
C GLN A 517 -10.21 -20.59 -48.10
N CYS A 518 -10.60 -20.87 -46.85
CA CYS A 518 -10.53 -22.20 -46.23
C CYS A 518 -11.11 -22.17 -44.79
N SER A 519 -12.23 -22.87 -44.62
CA SER A 519 -12.81 -23.24 -43.33
C SER A 519 -12.25 -24.60 -42.91
N THR A 520 -11.95 -24.78 -41.61
CA THR A 520 -12.17 -26.06 -40.92
C THR A 520 -12.39 -25.84 -39.43
N SER A 521 -13.52 -26.35 -38.97
CA SER A 521 -14.01 -26.52 -37.61
C SER A 521 -13.42 -27.75 -36.92
N VAL A 522 -13.04 -27.67 -35.64
CA VAL A 522 -12.93 -28.82 -34.70
C VAL A 522 -13.19 -28.27 -33.28
N HIS A 523 -14.36 -28.49 -32.68
CA HIS A 523 -14.72 -29.57 -31.73
C HIS A 523 -13.90 -29.61 -30.42
N TRP A 524 -14.56 -29.24 -29.31
CA TRP A 524 -14.09 -29.40 -27.93
C TRP A 524 -14.65 -30.70 -27.32
N PRO A 525 -13.89 -31.38 -26.45
CA PRO A 525 -14.47 -32.17 -25.38
C PRO A 525 -13.95 -31.76 -23.98
N SER A 526 -14.88 -31.74 -23.01
CA SER A 526 -14.60 -31.78 -21.57
C SER A 526 -14.94 -33.21 -21.04
N PRO A 527 -14.75 -33.52 -19.75
CA PRO A 527 -13.52 -34.04 -19.16
C PRO A 527 -13.69 -35.48 -18.63
N GLY A 528 -12.63 -36.28 -18.72
CA GLY A 528 -12.56 -37.63 -18.14
C GLY A 528 -11.95 -37.62 -16.74
N SER A 529 -12.73 -38.12 -15.77
CA SER A 529 -12.34 -38.48 -14.41
C SER A 529 -11.40 -39.68 -14.37
N VAL A 530 -10.30 -39.62 -13.62
CA VAL A 530 -9.61 -40.82 -13.11
C VAL A 530 -9.06 -40.58 -11.69
N ASN A 531 -9.21 -41.65 -10.90
CA ASN A 531 -9.06 -41.83 -9.47
C ASN A 531 -7.73 -41.44 -8.81
N ALA A 532 -7.88 -41.14 -7.53
CA ALA A 532 -6.86 -41.13 -6.50
C ALA A 532 -6.24 -42.53 -6.27
N SER A 533 -4.94 -42.55 -6.00
CA SER A 533 -4.25 -43.66 -5.34
C SER A 533 -3.25 -43.10 -4.35
N SER A 534 -3.42 -43.53 -3.10
CA SER A 534 -2.60 -43.25 -1.93
C SER A 534 -1.18 -43.83 -2.06
N ALA A 535 -0.18 -43.09 -1.60
CA ALA A 535 1.07 -43.66 -1.11
C ALA A 535 1.62 -42.78 0.04
N HIS A 536 1.44 -43.27 1.27
CA HIS A 536 2.21 -42.86 2.44
C HIS A 536 3.69 -43.24 2.23
N ASN A 537 4.60 -42.30 2.49
CA ASN A 537 5.97 -42.61 2.91
C ASN A 537 6.47 -41.53 3.87
N THR A 538 6.79 -41.97 5.08
CA THR A 538 7.43 -41.24 6.19
C THR A 538 8.93 -41.50 6.18
N LEU A 539 9.74 -40.47 6.50
CA LEU A 539 11.11 -40.44 7.10
C LEU A 539 11.92 -39.25 6.53
N PRO A 540 13.00 -38.75 7.16
CA PRO A 540 13.23 -38.29 8.56
C PRO A 540 13.83 -36.84 8.57
N PRO A 541 14.22 -36.24 9.72
CA PRO A 541 14.72 -34.85 9.74
C PRO A 541 16.20 -34.79 9.37
N THR A 542 16.54 -34.02 8.32
CA THR A 542 17.93 -33.70 7.97
C THR A 542 18.40 -32.45 8.71
N HIS A 543 19.30 -32.65 9.67
CA HIS A 543 20.23 -31.64 10.17
C HIS A 543 21.02 -31.04 9.01
N TYR A 544 21.02 -29.72 8.86
CA TYR A 544 21.98 -29.02 8.02
C TYR A 544 23.17 -28.59 8.86
N HIS A 545 24.31 -29.25 8.63
CA HIS A 545 25.64 -28.75 8.97
C HIS A 545 25.97 -27.54 8.08
N TYR A 546 26.44 -26.45 8.69
CA TYR A 546 27.11 -25.37 7.98
C TYR A 546 28.47 -25.86 7.48
N PRO A 547 28.86 -25.63 6.21
CA PRO A 547 30.26 -25.78 5.81
C PRO A 547 31.09 -24.61 6.34
N ALA A 548 32.26 -24.95 6.85
CA ALA A 548 33.30 -24.03 7.30
C ALA A 548 33.82 -23.17 6.14
N PHE A 549 34.01 -21.88 6.40
CA PHE A 549 34.71 -20.93 5.53
C PHE A 549 36.21 -21.07 5.76
N GLU A 550 36.86 -21.96 5.01
CA GLU A 550 38.29 -21.88 4.76
C GLU A 550 38.52 -21.93 3.24
N ASP A 551 39.53 -21.18 2.79
CA ASP A 551 40.04 -21.03 1.42
C ASP A 551 39.37 -20.01 0.49
N ILE A 552 39.65 -18.73 0.76
CA ILE A 552 39.79 -17.71 -0.30
C ILE A 552 41.22 -17.15 -0.23
N PRO A 553 42.07 -17.35 -1.25
CA PRO A 553 43.40 -16.76 -1.28
C PRO A 553 43.33 -15.28 -1.70
N ASN A 554 44.09 -14.43 -1.01
CA ASN A 554 44.31 -12.97 -1.22
C ASN A 554 43.36 -11.98 -0.52
N LEU A 555 43.33 -11.99 0.83
CA LEU A 555 43.00 -10.79 1.61
C LEU A 555 44.01 -10.59 2.76
N GLU A 556 44.53 -9.37 2.89
CA GLU A 556 45.47 -8.99 3.96
C GLU A 556 44.78 -8.99 5.34
N ASN A 557 45.53 -9.34 6.40
CA ASN A 557 45.04 -9.58 7.77
C ASN A 557 44.25 -8.41 8.40
N ASN A 558 44.41 -7.18 7.90
CA ASN A 558 43.71 -6.02 8.46
C ASN A 558 42.23 -5.95 8.02
N GLU A 559 41.88 -6.54 6.87
CA GLU A 559 40.49 -6.57 6.37
C GLU A 559 39.66 -7.68 7.02
N LYS A 560 40.29 -8.81 7.38
CA LYS A 560 39.63 -9.89 8.15
C LYS A 560 39.20 -9.44 9.56
N THR A 561 39.99 -8.55 10.18
CA THR A 561 39.71 -8.04 11.53
C THR A 561 38.54 -7.06 11.56
N ASN A 562 38.33 -6.31 10.46
CA ASN A 562 37.20 -5.38 10.34
C ASN A 562 35.86 -6.10 10.04
N LEU A 563 35.88 -7.22 9.32
CA LEU A 563 34.69 -8.04 9.07
C LEU A 563 34.17 -8.74 10.34
N LEU A 564 35.07 -9.22 11.21
CA LEU A 564 34.72 -9.83 12.50
C LEU A 564 34.09 -8.83 13.49
N ASN A 565 34.47 -7.55 13.43
CA ASN A 565 33.90 -6.50 14.27
C ASN A 565 32.53 -6.00 13.79
N TRP A 566 32.21 -6.18 12.51
CA TRP A 566 30.90 -5.83 11.96
C TRP A 566 29.83 -6.86 12.35
N VAL A 567 30.13 -8.15 12.25
CA VAL A 567 29.19 -9.24 12.60
C VAL A 567 28.84 -9.27 14.09
N LYS A 568 29.75 -8.83 14.97
CA LYS A 568 29.49 -8.74 16.43
C LYS A 568 28.59 -7.57 16.84
N LYS A 569 28.37 -6.58 15.97
CA LYS A 569 27.60 -5.37 16.33
C LYS A 569 26.11 -5.46 16.03
N ASP A 570 25.69 -6.41 15.18
CA ASP A 570 24.30 -6.64 14.79
C ASP A 570 23.57 -7.74 15.59
N SER A 571 24.22 -8.30 16.63
CA SER A 571 23.62 -9.37 17.47
C SER A 571 23.07 -8.89 18.82
N THR A 572 23.00 -7.58 19.05
CA THR A 572 22.40 -6.99 20.25
C THR A 572 21.62 -5.72 19.92
N VAL A 573 20.40 -5.89 19.39
CA VAL A 573 19.18 -5.10 19.69
C VAL A 573 17.97 -6.00 19.48
#